data_AF-A0A1A8BJW5-F1
#
_entry.id   AF-A0A1A8BJW5-F1
#
_cell.length_a   1.000
_cell.length_b   1.000
_cell.length_c   1.000
_cell.angle_alpha   90.00
_cell.angle_beta   90.00
_cell.angle_gamma   90.00
#
_symmetry.space_group_name_H-M   'P 1'
#
loop_
_entity.id
_entity.type
_entity.pdbx_description
1 polymer ?
#
loop_
_entity_poly.entity_id
_entity_poly.type
_entity_poly.pdbx_seq_one_letter_code
_entity_poly.pdbx_strand_id
1 'polypeptide(L)'
;SAGGGIGSSTVSQIFSDKGKITYFLPSMLSSENKTLQASAVAMMSNVSRISGLQPIITKEMMFALSKLITSGVEEMGNSDQTVTGVCSTMNRLMLADSEGSKKVINPELVQAITSISLNENFVKGSKAASLLLYSMWKETNLQSFLKKQGMNKDQFVNDRTKEVNNELVENTSNNK
;
A
#
# COMPACT_ATOMS: atom_id res chain seq x y z
N SER A 1 -31.78 -25.45 -7.10
CA SER A 1 -30.37 -25.64 -6.73
C SER A 1 -29.82 -24.33 -6.22
N ALA A 2 -29.58 -24.24 -4.91
CA ALA A 2 -29.08 -23.05 -4.23
C ALA A 2 -27.54 -23.04 -4.29
N GLY A 3 -26.97 -22.01 -4.92
CA GLY A 3 -25.53 -21.78 -4.96
C GLY A 3 -25.29 -20.28 -4.89
N GLY A 4 -24.90 -19.78 -3.73
CA GLY A 4 -24.58 -18.37 -3.53
C GLY A 4 -25.11 -17.86 -2.20
N GLY A 5 -24.24 -17.75 -1.20
CA GLY A 5 -24.64 -17.07 0.03
C GLY A 5 -23.68 -17.21 1.21
N ILE A 6 -22.81 -18.23 1.22
CA ILE A 6 -21.96 -18.49 2.40
C ILE A 6 -20.74 -17.54 2.48
N GLY A 7 -20.33 -16.95 1.35
CA GLY A 7 -19.19 -16.01 1.31
C GLY A 7 -19.51 -14.58 1.76
N SER A 8 -20.72 -14.07 1.48
CA SER A 8 -21.04 -12.64 1.69
C SER A 8 -21.42 -12.31 3.15
N SER A 9 -22.08 -13.24 3.84
CA SER A 9 -22.51 -13.08 5.23
C SER A 9 -21.35 -13.16 6.22
N THR A 10 -20.41 -14.09 6.01
CA THR A 10 -19.20 -14.24 6.85
C THR A 10 -18.30 -13.00 6.77
N VAL A 11 -18.16 -12.43 5.58
CA VAL A 11 -17.40 -11.19 5.35
C VAL A 11 -18.06 -10.01 6.07
N SER A 12 -19.38 -9.86 5.99
CA SER A 12 -20.13 -8.80 6.72
C SER A 12 -20.04 -8.94 8.24
N GLN A 13 -19.99 -10.16 8.78
CA GLN A 13 -19.81 -10.40 10.21
C GLN A 13 -18.40 -10.05 10.70
N ILE A 14 -17.36 -10.32 9.91
CA ILE A 14 -15.99 -9.86 10.22
C ILE A 14 -15.93 -8.32 10.23
N PHE A 15 -16.68 -7.65 9.34
CA PHE A 15 -16.79 -6.19 9.31
C PHE A 15 -17.61 -5.58 10.45
N SER A 16 -18.54 -6.33 11.03
CA SER A 16 -19.35 -5.86 12.17
C SER A 16 -18.56 -5.76 13.48
N ASP A 17 -17.42 -6.45 13.57
CA ASP A 17 -16.53 -6.44 14.73
C ASP A 17 -15.20 -5.76 14.39
N LYS A 18 -15.27 -4.43 14.26
CA LYS A 18 -14.18 -3.55 13.79
C LYS A 18 -12.83 -3.80 14.51
N GLY A 19 -12.84 -4.27 15.75
CA GLY A 19 -11.64 -4.58 16.54
C GLY A 19 -10.94 -5.89 16.17
N LYS A 20 -11.65 -6.86 15.57
CA LYS A 20 -11.05 -8.14 15.14
C LYS A 20 -10.21 -7.97 13.88
N ILE A 21 -10.65 -7.12 12.96
CA ILE A 21 -9.93 -6.81 11.71
C ILE A 21 -8.56 -6.20 11.99
N THR A 22 -8.47 -5.27 12.95
CA THR A 22 -7.22 -4.61 13.35
C THR A 22 -6.20 -5.55 13.98
N TYR A 23 -6.63 -6.65 14.61
CA TYR A 23 -5.72 -7.63 15.22
C TYR A 23 -5.34 -8.76 14.25
N PHE A 24 -6.28 -9.19 13.42
CA PHE A 24 -6.12 -10.37 12.57
C PHE A 24 -5.36 -10.07 11.26
N LEU A 25 -5.56 -8.89 10.66
CA LEU A 25 -4.88 -8.57 9.40
C LEU A 25 -3.35 -8.45 9.53
N PRO A 26 -2.78 -7.80 10.57
CA PRO A 26 -1.32 -7.76 10.72
C PRO A 26 -0.67 -9.14 10.85
N SER A 27 -1.31 -10.08 11.56
CA SER A 27 -0.79 -11.44 11.70
C SER A 27 -0.88 -12.23 10.40
N MET A 28 -1.96 -12.06 9.62
CA MET A 28 -2.07 -12.67 8.28
C MET A 28 -1.06 -12.12 7.28
N LEU A 29 -0.73 -10.83 7.36
CA LEU A 29 0.32 -10.24 6.51
C LEU A 29 1.70 -10.81 6.78
N SER A 30 1.92 -11.23 8.02
CA SER A 30 3.17 -11.84 8.45
C SER A 30 3.14 -13.37 8.31
N SER A 31 2.12 -13.94 7.65
CA SER A 31 1.99 -15.39 7.51
C SER A 31 2.98 -15.94 6.50
N GLU A 32 3.61 -17.08 6.84
CA GLU A 32 4.42 -17.87 5.92
C GLU A 32 3.58 -18.46 4.77
N ASN A 33 2.26 -18.60 4.96
CA ASN A 33 1.35 -19.00 3.89
C ASN A 33 1.10 -17.85 2.93
N LYS A 34 1.80 -17.85 1.79
CA LYS A 34 1.72 -16.77 0.79
C LYS A 34 0.34 -16.61 0.16
N THR A 35 -0.48 -17.67 0.07
CA THR A 35 -1.87 -17.56 -0.37
C THR A 35 -2.72 -16.80 0.64
N LEU A 36 -2.52 -17.07 1.94
CA LEU A 36 -3.21 -16.37 3.02
C LEU A 36 -2.78 -14.90 3.07
N GLN A 37 -1.48 -14.64 2.95
CA GLN A 37 -0.92 -13.29 2.89
C GLN A 37 -1.48 -12.50 1.70
N ALA A 38 -1.50 -13.08 0.50
CA ALA A 38 -2.06 -12.43 -0.69
C ALA A 38 -3.55 -12.11 -0.52
N SER A 39 -4.31 -13.01 0.11
CA SER A 39 -5.72 -12.79 0.43
C SER A 39 -5.91 -11.64 1.42
N ALA A 40 -5.05 -11.54 2.44
CA ALA A 40 -5.04 -10.42 3.37
C ALA A 40 -4.70 -9.10 2.68
N VAL A 41 -3.69 -9.06 1.80
CA VAL A 41 -3.35 -7.88 0.99
C VAL A 41 -4.54 -7.44 0.11
N ALA A 42 -5.20 -8.38 -0.57
CA ALA A 42 -6.38 -8.08 -1.38
C ALA A 42 -7.53 -7.52 -0.53
N MET A 43 -7.79 -8.12 0.63
CA MET A 43 -8.80 -7.63 1.58
C MET A 43 -8.47 -6.20 2.02
N MET A 44 -7.23 -5.91 2.41
CA MET A 44 -6.80 -4.57 2.80
C MET A 44 -6.92 -3.55 1.67
N SER A 45 -6.57 -3.95 0.44
CA SER A 45 -6.72 -3.11 -0.75
C SER A 45 -8.17 -2.69 -0.97
N ASN A 46 -9.12 -3.56 -0.63
CA ASN A 46 -10.55 -3.25 -0.69
C ASN A 46 -10.99 -2.37 0.48
N VAL A 47 -10.61 -2.72 1.71
CA VAL A 47 -10.99 -1.98 2.93
C VAL A 47 -10.45 -0.55 2.92
N SER A 48 -9.23 -0.34 2.44
CA SER A 48 -8.62 1.00 2.32
C SER A 48 -9.39 1.97 1.42
N ARG A 49 -10.34 1.48 0.60
CA ARG A 49 -11.20 2.31 -0.25
C ARG A 49 -12.50 2.70 0.43
N ILE A 50 -12.82 2.15 1.60
CA ILE A 50 -14.04 2.42 2.34
C ILE A 50 -13.77 3.59 3.30
N SER A 51 -14.31 4.76 2.97
CA SER A 51 -14.09 6.05 3.67
C SER A 51 -14.42 6.03 5.17
N GLY A 52 -15.26 5.12 5.64
CA GLY A 52 -15.59 4.96 7.08
C GLY A 52 -14.70 4.01 7.88
N LEU A 53 -13.82 3.25 7.22
CA LEU A 53 -12.93 2.27 7.87
C LEU A 53 -11.48 2.72 7.90
N GLN A 54 -11.09 3.73 7.12
CA GLN A 54 -9.72 4.23 7.10
C GLN A 54 -9.18 4.62 8.49
N PRO A 55 -9.85 5.46 9.31
CA PRO A 55 -9.24 5.98 10.55
C PRO A 55 -8.99 4.93 11.63
N ILE A 56 -9.71 3.82 11.60
CA ILE A 56 -9.69 2.78 12.65
C ILE A 56 -8.56 1.78 12.39
N ILE A 57 -8.17 1.60 11.13
CA ILE A 57 -7.32 0.49 10.70
C ILE A 57 -5.98 1.00 10.13
N THR A 58 -5.85 2.32 9.86
CA THR A 58 -4.69 2.95 9.23
C THR A 58 -3.38 2.69 9.96
N LYS A 59 -3.31 2.88 11.29
CA LYS A 59 -2.02 2.84 12.00
C LYS A 59 -1.39 1.46 11.97
N GLU A 60 -2.04 0.43 12.51
CA GLU A 60 -1.50 -0.94 12.58
C GLU A 60 -1.26 -1.52 11.18
N MET A 61 -2.14 -1.23 10.21
CA MET A 61 -1.92 -1.63 8.82
C MET A 61 -0.71 -0.95 8.20
N MET A 62 -0.51 0.35 8.42
CA MET A 62 0.66 1.06 7.91
C MET A 62 1.95 0.46 8.49
N PHE A 63 1.98 0.12 9.78
CA PHE A 63 3.14 -0.57 10.37
C PHE A 63 3.38 -1.94 9.73
N ALA A 64 2.33 -2.76 9.58
CA ALA A 64 2.46 -4.09 9.00
C ALA A 64 2.89 -4.04 7.52
N LEU A 65 2.31 -3.13 6.73
CA LEU A 65 2.68 -2.92 5.34
C LEU A 65 4.09 -2.35 5.21
N SER A 66 4.49 -1.42 6.09
CA SER A 66 5.86 -0.91 6.13
C SER A 66 6.85 -2.04 6.35
N LYS A 67 6.60 -2.90 7.34
CA LYS A 67 7.45 -4.06 7.63
C LYS A 67 7.52 -5.03 6.46
N LEU A 68 6.38 -5.31 5.82
CA LEU A 68 6.34 -6.20 4.66
C LEU A 68 7.12 -5.62 3.47
N ILE A 69 7.02 -4.32 3.23
CA ILE A 69 7.80 -3.62 2.19
C ILE A 69 9.30 -3.68 2.49
N THR A 70 9.73 -3.38 3.72
CA THR A 70 11.15 -3.41 4.08
C THR A 70 11.74 -4.80 4.07
N SER A 71 10.93 -5.83 4.33
CA SER A 71 11.36 -7.24 4.27
C SER A 71 11.57 -7.75 2.83
N GLY A 72 11.13 -6.98 1.83
CA GLY A 72 11.40 -7.23 0.42
C GLY A 72 10.34 -8.08 -0.30
N VAL A 73 10.52 -8.18 -1.62
CA VAL A 73 9.56 -8.83 -2.54
C VAL A 73 9.48 -10.35 -2.34
N GLU A 74 10.52 -10.97 -1.80
CA GLU A 74 10.54 -12.40 -1.45
C GLU A 74 9.49 -12.70 -0.38
N GLU A 75 9.37 -11.82 0.62
CA GLU A 75 8.34 -11.96 1.64
C GLU A 75 6.93 -11.76 1.10
N MET A 76 6.78 -11.13 -0.07
CA MET A 76 5.53 -10.99 -0.81
C MET A 76 5.29 -12.16 -1.79
N GLY A 77 6.09 -13.22 -1.69
CA GLY A 77 6.01 -14.41 -2.55
C GLY A 77 6.45 -14.15 -3.99
N ASN A 78 7.26 -13.12 -4.24
CA ASN A 78 7.70 -12.71 -5.57
C ASN A 78 6.53 -12.55 -6.58
N SER A 79 5.38 -12.07 -6.09
CA SER A 79 4.17 -11.91 -6.89
C SER A 79 3.95 -10.44 -7.26
N ASP A 80 3.97 -10.13 -8.56
CA ASP A 80 3.70 -8.78 -9.07
C ASP A 80 2.34 -8.24 -8.60
N GLN A 81 1.34 -9.11 -8.52
CA GLN A 81 0.02 -8.75 -8.00
C GLN A 81 0.07 -8.38 -6.51
N THR A 82 0.79 -9.16 -5.70
CA THR A 82 0.92 -8.88 -4.26
C THR A 82 1.67 -7.58 -4.03
N VAL A 83 2.80 -7.37 -4.73
CA VAL A 83 3.58 -6.13 -4.68
C VAL A 83 2.71 -4.94 -5.06
N THR A 84 1.96 -5.03 -6.17
CA THR A 84 1.01 -4.00 -6.60
C THR A 84 -0.01 -3.68 -5.51
N GLY A 85 -0.58 -4.71 -4.89
CA GLY A 85 -1.57 -4.57 -3.82
C GLY A 85 -1.00 -3.88 -2.59
N VAL A 86 0.20 -4.26 -2.15
CA VAL A 86 0.92 -3.68 -1.01
C VAL A 86 1.22 -2.21 -1.26
N CYS A 87 1.92 -1.87 -2.37
CA CYS A 87 2.32 -0.50 -2.67
C CYS A 87 1.12 0.42 -2.87
N SER A 88 0.09 -0.03 -3.60
CA SER A 88 -1.12 0.77 -3.83
C SER A 88 -1.92 1.01 -2.54
N THR A 89 -1.95 0.02 -1.64
CA THR A 89 -2.65 0.15 -0.35
C THR A 89 -1.89 1.09 0.56
N MET A 90 -0.57 0.95 0.65
CA MET A 90 0.28 1.87 1.41
C MET A 90 0.10 3.31 0.92
N ASN A 91 0.07 3.55 -0.39
CA ASN A 91 -0.14 4.88 -0.96
C ASN A 91 -1.49 5.49 -0.52
N ARG A 92 -2.57 4.71 -0.61
CA ARG A 92 -3.90 5.17 -0.17
C ARG A 92 -3.95 5.50 1.31
N LEU A 93 -3.39 4.64 2.16
CA LEU A 93 -3.35 4.88 3.61
C LEU A 93 -2.50 6.10 3.95
N MET A 94 -1.38 6.29 3.25
CA MET A 94 -0.49 7.41 3.50
C MET A 94 -1.11 8.77 3.16
N LEU A 95 -1.84 8.82 2.05
CA LEU A 95 -2.57 10.02 1.63
C LEU A 95 -3.81 10.28 2.48
N ALA A 96 -4.43 9.23 3.04
CA ALA A 96 -5.59 9.35 3.91
C ALA A 96 -5.24 9.91 5.31
N ASP A 97 -4.08 9.55 5.85
CA ASP A 97 -3.60 9.98 7.16
C ASP A 97 -2.12 10.36 7.10
N SER A 98 -1.83 11.52 6.50
CA SER A 98 -0.44 11.99 6.32
C SER A 98 0.27 12.26 7.63
N GLU A 99 -0.45 12.61 8.71
CA GLU A 99 0.14 12.81 10.03
C GLU A 99 0.54 11.47 10.69
N GLY A 100 -0.34 10.47 10.64
CA GLY A 100 -0.05 9.12 11.12
C GLY A 100 1.07 8.45 10.34
N SER A 101 1.14 8.70 9.04
CA SER A 101 2.15 8.14 8.12
C SER A 101 3.58 8.50 8.48
N LYS A 102 3.82 9.69 9.05
CA LYS A 102 5.16 10.11 9.49
C LYS A 102 5.79 9.14 10.47
N LYS A 103 4.99 8.37 11.21
CA LYS A 103 5.46 7.41 12.21
C LYS A 103 6.08 6.14 11.60
N VAL A 104 5.78 5.84 10.34
CA VAL A 104 6.33 4.66 9.64
C VAL A 104 7.39 5.04 8.60
N ILE A 105 7.44 6.30 8.17
CA ILE A 105 8.41 6.77 7.18
C ILE A 105 9.80 6.87 7.82
N ASN A 106 10.73 6.09 7.27
CA ASN A 106 12.14 6.12 7.62
C ASN A 106 12.99 5.84 6.36
N PRO A 107 14.33 6.05 6.39
CA PRO A 107 15.19 5.82 5.23
C PRO A 107 15.13 4.39 4.66
N GLU A 108 14.99 3.39 5.52
CA GLU A 108 14.90 1.97 5.13
C GLU A 108 13.65 1.70 4.28
N LEU A 109 12.49 2.20 4.71
CA LEU A 109 11.25 2.09 3.95
C LEU A 109 11.36 2.77 2.59
N VAL A 110 11.92 3.99 2.55
CA VAL A 110 12.09 4.73 1.29
C VAL A 110 13.03 3.97 0.34
N GLN A 111 14.12 3.41 0.86
CA GLN A 111 15.05 2.61 0.07
C GLN A 111 14.37 1.34 -0.47
N ALA A 112 13.59 0.63 0.35
CA ALA A 112 12.86 -0.56 -0.08
C ALA A 112 11.84 -0.25 -1.18
N ILE A 113 11.06 0.83 -1.04
CA ILE A 113 10.12 1.26 -2.09
C ILE A 113 10.89 1.65 -3.37
N THR A 114 12.03 2.32 -3.24
CA THR A 114 12.88 2.67 -4.38
C THR A 114 13.36 1.43 -5.12
N SER A 115 13.87 0.42 -4.39
CA SER A 115 14.29 -0.86 -4.98
C SER A 115 13.15 -1.56 -5.73
N ILE A 116 11.93 -1.58 -5.16
CA ILE A 116 10.75 -2.14 -5.83
C ILE A 116 10.42 -1.33 -7.09
N SER A 117 10.49 -0.01 -7.02
CA SER A 117 10.16 0.88 -8.14
C SER A 117 11.08 0.68 -9.34
N LEU A 118 12.33 0.28 -9.12
CA LEU A 118 13.33 0.04 -10.17
C LEU A 118 13.38 -1.42 -10.62
N ASN A 119 12.63 -2.33 -9.98
CA ASN A 119 12.66 -3.74 -10.31
C ASN A 119 11.71 -4.05 -11.48
N GLU A 120 12.27 -4.17 -12.68
CA GLU A 120 11.53 -4.41 -13.92
C GLU A 120 10.84 -5.78 -13.98
N ASN A 121 11.20 -6.73 -13.12
CA ASN A 121 10.51 -8.02 -13.03
C ASN A 121 9.05 -7.89 -12.53
N PHE A 122 8.73 -6.77 -11.86
CA PHE A 122 7.39 -6.48 -11.33
C PHE A 122 6.76 -5.35 -12.13
N VAL A 123 6.16 -5.66 -13.28
CA VAL A 123 5.64 -4.63 -14.20
C VAL A 123 4.61 -3.73 -13.51
N LYS A 124 3.61 -4.28 -12.82
CA LYS A 124 2.57 -3.49 -12.14
C LYS A 124 3.03 -3.03 -10.75
N GLY A 125 3.80 -3.86 -10.06
CA GLY A 125 4.31 -3.61 -8.72
C GLY A 125 5.28 -2.44 -8.70
N SER A 126 6.21 -2.39 -9.66
CA SER A 126 7.15 -1.29 -9.81
C SER A 126 6.45 0.03 -10.13
N LYS A 127 5.42 0.03 -11.01
CA LYS A 127 4.59 1.22 -11.26
C LYS A 127 3.86 1.68 -10.00
N ALA A 128 3.27 0.77 -9.22
CA ALA A 128 2.63 1.11 -7.96
C ALA A 128 3.60 1.70 -6.93
N ALA A 129 4.84 1.18 -6.85
CA ALA A 129 5.89 1.73 -6.00
C ALA A 129 6.37 3.11 -6.48
N SER A 130 6.52 3.31 -7.79
CA SER A 130 6.86 4.62 -8.37
C SER A 130 5.81 5.68 -8.03
N LEU A 131 4.52 5.32 -8.08
CA LEU A 131 3.42 6.21 -7.70
C LEU A 131 3.40 6.52 -6.21
N LEU A 132 3.71 5.53 -5.37
CA LEU A 132 3.86 5.73 -3.93
C LEU A 132 4.94 6.78 -3.63
N LEU A 133 6.14 6.64 -4.22
CA LEU A 133 7.22 7.63 -4.07
C LEU A 133 6.80 9.02 -4.54
N TYR A 134 6.23 9.11 -5.73
CA TYR A 134 5.77 10.38 -6.29
C TYR A 134 4.74 11.06 -5.38
N SER A 135 3.77 10.29 -4.86
CA SER A 135 2.72 10.76 -3.98
C SER A 135 3.27 11.24 -2.64
N MET A 136 4.23 10.52 -2.05
CA MET A 136 4.90 10.91 -0.81
C MET A 136 5.56 12.29 -0.92
N TRP A 137 6.18 12.61 -2.06
CA TRP A 137 6.82 13.91 -2.26
C TRP A 137 5.85 15.01 -2.70
N LYS A 138 4.73 14.66 -3.35
CA LYS A 138 3.72 15.62 -3.80
C LYS A 138 2.79 16.07 -2.68
N GLU A 139 2.50 15.21 -1.71
CA GLU A 139 1.69 15.57 -0.55
C GLU A 139 2.48 16.53 0.36
N THR A 140 1.88 17.67 0.71
CA THR A 140 2.61 18.79 1.32
C THR A 140 3.06 18.49 2.76
N ASN A 141 2.26 17.77 3.53
CA ASN A 141 2.57 17.41 4.91
C ASN A 141 3.74 16.40 4.96
N LEU A 142 3.67 15.36 4.14
CA LEU A 142 4.72 14.35 3.97
C LEU A 142 5.99 14.99 3.39
N GLN A 143 5.90 15.79 2.33
CA GLN A 143 7.07 16.47 1.76
C GLN A 143 7.82 17.30 2.80
N SER A 144 7.09 18.08 3.60
CA SER A 144 7.67 18.91 4.66
C SER A 144 8.39 18.06 5.71
N PHE A 145 7.84 16.89 6.04
CA PHE A 145 8.48 15.93 6.93
C PHE A 145 9.72 15.29 6.29
N LEU A 146 9.64 14.81 5.05
CA LEU A 146 10.75 14.19 4.32
C LEU A 146 11.96 15.12 4.20
N LYS A 147 11.72 16.40 3.90
CA LYS A 147 12.77 17.45 3.89
C LYS A 147 13.43 17.61 5.26
N LYS A 148 12.65 17.58 6.35
CA LYS A 148 13.19 17.64 7.73
C LYS A 148 14.00 16.39 8.10
N GLN A 149 13.72 15.25 7.48
CA GLN A 149 14.51 14.01 7.61
C GLN A 149 15.77 14.02 6.73
N GLY A 150 16.08 15.13 6.03
CA GLY A 150 17.26 15.25 5.18
C GLY A 150 17.13 14.52 3.83
N MET A 151 15.92 14.13 3.44
CA MET A 151 15.69 13.43 2.17
C MET A 151 15.47 14.42 1.02
N ASN A 152 15.95 14.03 -0.16
CA ASN A 152 15.98 14.89 -1.34
C ASN A 152 14.92 14.50 -2.38
N LYS A 153 14.48 15.49 -3.16
CA LYS A 153 13.43 15.33 -4.17
C LYS A 153 13.71 14.21 -5.15
N ASP A 154 14.97 14.07 -5.59
CA ASP A 154 15.34 13.15 -6.66
C ASP A 154 15.19 11.67 -6.25
N GLN A 155 15.12 11.39 -4.94
CA GLN A 155 14.81 10.06 -4.41
C GLN A 155 13.34 9.67 -4.63
N PHE A 156 12.46 10.65 -4.81
CA PHE A 156 11.01 10.44 -4.92
C PHE A 156 10.43 10.86 -6.28
N VAL A 157 11.07 11.81 -6.95
CA VAL A 157 10.61 12.41 -8.20
C VAL A 157 11.75 12.37 -9.23
N ASN A 158 11.88 11.22 -9.87
CA ASN A 158 12.77 10.97 -11.01
C ASN A 158 11.97 10.71 -12.30
N ASP A 159 12.66 10.49 -13.42
CA ASP A 159 12.02 10.34 -14.74
C ASP A 159 11.00 9.21 -14.76
N ARG A 160 11.31 8.06 -14.15
CA ARG A 160 10.38 6.93 -14.02
C ARG A 160 9.12 7.29 -13.23
N THR A 161 9.27 7.93 -12.07
CA THR A 161 8.10 8.30 -11.25
C THR A 161 7.21 9.34 -11.93
N LYS A 162 7.80 10.27 -12.70
CA LYS A 162 7.06 11.25 -13.49
C LYS A 162 6.32 10.59 -14.64
N GLU A 163 6.98 9.71 -15.37
CA GLU A 163 6.40 8.93 -16.48
C GLU A 163 5.16 8.18 -16.00
N VAL A 164 5.29 7.37 -14.94
CA VAL A 164 4.15 6.59 -14.40
C VAL A 164 3.01 7.50 -13.92
N ASN A 165 3.33 8.64 -13.28
CA ASN A 165 2.30 9.58 -12.87
C ASN A 165 1.58 10.20 -14.09
N ASN A 166 2.30 10.56 -15.15
CA ASN A 166 1.71 11.13 -16.35
C ASN A 166 0.81 10.11 -17.07
N GLU A 167 1.27 8.85 -17.20
CA GLU A 167 0.46 7.75 -17.73
C GLU A 167 -0.88 7.63 -16.98
N LEU A 168 -0.87 7.72 -15.64
CA LEU A 168 -2.11 7.67 -14.85
C LEU A 168 -3.04 8.84 -15.12
N VAL A 169 -2.50 10.06 -15.21
CA VAL A 169 -3.29 11.27 -15.46
C VAL A 169 -3.95 11.23 -16.84
N GLU A 170 -3.21 10.78 -17.86
CA GLU A 170 -3.73 10.60 -19.22
C GLU A 170 -4.83 9.54 -19.28
N ASN A 171 -4.60 8.37 -18.66
CA ASN A 171 -5.60 7.31 -18.59
C ASN A 171 -6.88 7.73 -17.85
N THR A 172 -6.78 8.59 -16.84
CA THR A 172 -7.95 9.11 -16.13
C THR A 172 -8.71 10.15 -16.96
N SER A 173 -8.00 10.93 -17.77
CA SER A 173 -8.59 11.95 -18.64
C SER A 173 -9.30 11.35 -19.86
N ASN A 174 -8.80 10.23 -20.39
CA ASN A 174 -9.39 9.52 -21.53
C ASN A 174 -10.61 8.65 -21.17
N ASN A 175 -10.87 8.43 -19.88
CA ASN A 175 -12.01 7.65 -19.36
C ASN A 175 -13.13 8.54 -18.76
N LYS A 176 -13.07 9.86 -18.99
CA LYS A 176 -14.10 10.83 -18.63
C LYS A 176 -14.84 11.31 -19.87
#